data_AF-A0A967ENH7-F1
#
_entry.id   AF-A0A967ENH7-F1
#
_cell.length_a   1.000
_cell.length_b   1.000
_cell.length_c   1.000
_cell.angle_alpha   90.00
_cell.angle_beta   90.00
_cell.angle_gamma   90.00
#
_symmetry.space_group_name_H-M   'P 1'
#
loop_
_entity.id
_entity.type
_entity.pdbx_description
1 polymer ?
#
loop_
_entity_poly.entity_id
_entity_poly.type
_entity_poly.pdbx_seq_one_letter_code
_entity_poly.pdbx_strand_id
1 'polypeptide(L)'
;MKKYILTLLSMVIISCVGPEEPLDGLTKNLPVIVNTSEAFTFSLRAENYSTEETYNLSLSELTPINLTTVLIVTDFAGRATDTSYFDIFNFNDSLLTRYGLNSNINIAPVENLETKAIPKKIFFKADDFSGFVQLVLAIGD
;
A
#
# COMPACT_ATOMS: atom_id res chain seq x y z
N MET A 1 26.36 1.40 67.16
CA MET A 1 26.79 2.30 66.08
C MET A 1 26.34 1.72 64.73
N LYS A 2 25.88 2.58 63.81
CA LYS A 2 25.25 2.37 62.47
C LYS A 2 25.53 1.02 61.77
N LYS A 3 24.51 0.19 61.48
CA LYS A 3 23.68 0.13 60.24
C LYS A 3 24.51 0.08 58.95
N TYR A 4 24.58 -1.09 58.27
CA TYR A 4 24.61 -1.19 56.79
C TYR A 4 24.01 -2.53 56.35
N ILE A 5 22.69 -2.54 56.16
CA ILE A 5 21.97 -3.52 55.34
C ILE A 5 22.43 -3.26 53.89
N LEU A 6 23.19 -4.19 53.30
CA LEU A 6 23.57 -4.12 51.89
C LEU A 6 22.58 -4.96 51.09
N THR A 7 21.39 -4.41 50.86
CA THR A 7 20.44 -4.97 49.89
C THR A 7 20.98 -4.66 48.50
N LEU A 8 21.54 -5.68 47.84
CA LEU A 8 21.92 -5.62 46.43
C LEU A 8 20.64 -5.63 45.60
N LEU A 9 20.07 -4.44 45.39
CA LEU A 9 18.92 -4.23 44.52
C LEU A 9 19.41 -4.40 43.07
N SER A 10 19.16 -5.58 42.51
CA SER A 10 19.28 -5.91 41.09
C SER A 10 18.48 -4.89 40.27
N MET A 11 19.20 -3.90 39.73
CA MET A 11 18.65 -2.91 38.81
C MET A 11 18.63 -3.55 37.42
N VAL A 12 17.60 -4.38 37.17
CA VAL A 12 17.28 -4.82 35.81
C VAL A 12 16.74 -3.61 35.09
N ILE A 13 17.63 -2.89 34.41
CA ILE A 13 17.26 -1.90 33.40
C ILE A 13 16.58 -2.64 32.25
N ILE A 14 15.27 -2.81 32.36
CA ILE A 14 14.43 -3.19 31.24
C ILE A 14 14.43 -1.98 30.31
N SER A 15 15.39 -1.93 29.39
CA SER A 15 15.39 -0.99 28.28
C SER A 15 14.22 -1.36 27.37
N CYS A 16 13.04 -0.86 27.71
CA CYS A 16 11.87 -0.89 26.83
C CYS A 16 12.16 0.12 25.72
N VAL A 17 12.93 -0.31 24.71
CA VAL A 17 13.06 0.43 23.47
C VAL A 17 11.69 0.36 22.80
N GLY A 18 11.06 1.51 22.56
CA GLY A 18 9.83 1.56 21.80
C GLY A 18 10.05 0.98 20.40
N PRO A 19 9.00 0.44 19.76
CA PRO A 19 9.11 0.01 18.38
C PRO A 19 9.60 1.18 17.51
N GLU A 20 10.33 0.86 16.45
CA GLU A 20 10.78 1.85 15.47
C GLU A 20 9.57 2.68 14.99
N GLU A 21 9.70 4.00 15.03
CA GLU A 21 8.62 4.87 14.56
C GLU A 21 8.37 4.60 13.06
N PRO A 22 7.11 4.43 12.63
CA PRO A 22 6.81 4.16 11.23
C PRO A 22 7.26 5.35 10.37
N LEU A 23 8.05 5.08 9.33
CA LEU A 23 8.43 6.11 8.36
C LEU A 23 7.17 6.56 7.60
N ASP A 24 6.86 7.85 7.65
CA ASP A 24 5.65 8.45 7.06
C ASP A 24 4.32 7.85 7.58
N GLY A 25 4.33 7.28 8.81
CA GLY A 25 3.16 6.61 9.39
C GLY A 25 2.91 5.20 8.85
N LEU A 26 3.80 4.68 7.99
CA LEU A 26 3.72 3.33 7.44
C LEU A 26 4.73 2.39 8.08
N THR A 27 4.27 1.21 8.45
CA THR A 27 5.16 0.13 8.89
C THR A 27 5.83 -0.49 7.67
N LYS A 28 7.14 -0.68 7.73
CA LYS A 28 7.94 -1.29 6.66
C LYS A 28 7.38 -2.66 6.27
N ASN A 29 7.28 -2.92 4.96
CA ASN A 29 6.80 -4.18 4.37
C ASN A 29 5.39 -4.61 4.82
N LEU A 30 4.56 -3.66 5.29
CA LEU A 30 3.19 -3.91 5.67
C LEU A 30 2.27 -2.94 4.91
N PRO A 31 1.44 -3.43 3.96
CA PRO A 31 0.53 -2.56 3.24
C PRO A 31 -0.59 -2.05 4.14
N VAL A 32 -0.94 -0.78 3.98
CA VAL A 32 -2.14 -0.17 4.55
C VAL A 32 -3.20 -0.09 3.46
N ILE A 33 -4.37 -0.66 3.75
CA ILE A 33 -5.46 -0.79 2.80
C ILE A 33 -6.71 -0.12 3.35
N VAL A 34 -7.31 0.75 2.55
CA VAL A 34 -8.66 1.29 2.74
C VAL A 34 -9.53 0.73 1.62
N ASN A 35 -10.67 0.13 1.95
CA ASN A 35 -11.57 -0.47 0.98
C ASN A 35 -13.02 -0.21 1.40
N THR A 36 -13.62 0.82 0.82
CA THR A 36 -14.98 1.28 1.12
C THR A 36 -15.83 1.26 -0.15
N SER A 37 -17.09 1.68 -0.03
CA SER A 37 -17.99 1.89 -1.17
C SER A 37 -17.52 2.98 -2.12
N GLU A 38 -16.75 3.94 -1.62
CA GLU A 38 -16.38 5.18 -2.34
C GLU A 38 -14.90 5.18 -2.75
N ALA A 39 -14.03 4.47 -2.02
CA ALA A 39 -12.61 4.50 -2.28
C ALA A 39 -11.91 3.16 -1.99
N PHE A 40 -10.90 2.88 -2.80
CA PHE A 40 -9.84 1.94 -2.50
C PHE A 40 -8.51 2.68 -2.44
N THR A 41 -7.73 2.41 -1.40
CA THR A 41 -6.35 2.89 -1.29
C THR A 41 -5.46 1.76 -0.85
N PHE A 42 -4.32 1.61 -1.52
CA PHE A 42 -3.21 0.77 -1.12
C PHE A 42 -2.01 1.66 -0.91
N SER A 43 -1.31 1.54 0.21
CA SER A 43 -0.05 2.25 0.47
C SER A 43 0.96 1.30 1.10
N LEU A 44 2.19 1.31 0.60
CA LEU A 44 3.26 0.42 1.06
C LEU A 44 4.61 1.15 1.02
N ARG A 45 5.34 1.10 2.14
CA ARG A 45 6.78 1.37 2.20
C ARG A 45 7.50 0.03 2.20
N ALA A 46 8.22 -0.26 1.12
CA ALA A 46 8.82 -1.56 0.88
C ALA A 46 10.36 -1.51 0.89
N GLU A 47 10.95 -2.61 1.34
CA GLU A 47 12.36 -2.96 1.16
C GLU A 47 12.45 -4.45 0.89
N ASN A 48 12.90 -4.80 -0.32
CA ASN A 48 13.02 -6.17 -0.83
C ASN A 48 11.72 -6.97 -0.63
N TYR A 49 10.57 -6.33 -0.88
CA TYR A 49 9.25 -6.91 -0.63
C TYR A 49 8.80 -7.75 -1.82
N SER A 50 8.39 -8.99 -1.56
CA SER A 50 7.80 -9.88 -2.56
C SER A 50 6.47 -10.42 -2.07
N THR A 51 5.42 -10.27 -2.88
CA THR A 51 4.08 -10.80 -2.58
C THR A 51 3.28 -10.99 -3.86
N GLU A 52 2.24 -11.80 -3.76
CA GLU A 52 1.16 -11.85 -4.75
C GLU A 52 -0.17 -11.84 -3.99
N GLU A 53 -0.88 -10.72 -4.06
CA GLU A 53 -2.11 -10.50 -3.30
C GLU A 53 -3.26 -10.05 -4.20
N THR A 54 -4.48 -10.45 -3.84
CA THR A 54 -5.69 -10.06 -4.57
C THR A 54 -6.65 -9.37 -3.61
N TYR A 55 -7.19 -8.23 -4.04
CA TYR A 55 -8.17 -7.46 -3.29
C TYR A 55 -9.46 -7.34 -4.10
N ASN A 56 -10.56 -7.80 -3.50
CA ASN A 56 -11.90 -7.53 -4.03
C ASN A 56 -12.32 -6.12 -3.57
N LEU A 57 -12.73 -5.29 -4.52
CA LEU A 57 -13.06 -3.89 -4.25
C LEU A 57 -14.50 -3.79 -3.74
N SER A 58 -14.69 -3.04 -2.67
CA SER A 58 -16.00 -2.71 -2.11
C SER A 58 -16.66 -1.54 -2.84
N LEU A 59 -16.00 -0.94 -3.83
CA LEU A 59 -16.51 0.16 -4.64
C LEU A 59 -17.93 -0.17 -5.14
N SER A 60 -18.88 0.63 -4.69
CA SER A 60 -20.30 0.42 -4.95
C SER A 60 -20.93 1.77 -5.21
N GLU A 61 -21.30 2.10 -6.45
CA GLU A 61 -22.14 3.28 -6.65
C GLU A 61 -22.82 3.39 -8.01
N LEU A 62 -23.83 4.28 -7.98
CA LEU A 62 -24.89 4.50 -8.96
C LEU A 62 -24.34 5.25 -10.18
N THR A 63 -24.75 4.81 -11.37
CA THR A 63 -24.33 5.35 -12.67
C THR A 63 -24.74 6.82 -12.88
N PRO A 64 -23.91 7.69 -13.50
CA PRO A 64 -22.55 7.47 -14.02
C PRO A 64 -21.43 7.66 -12.98
N ILE A 65 -20.23 7.11 -13.24
CA ILE A 65 -19.09 7.10 -12.30
C ILE A 65 -17.95 7.99 -12.80
N ASN A 66 -17.62 9.01 -12.01
CA ASN A 66 -16.36 9.73 -12.12
C ASN A 66 -15.32 8.97 -11.27
N LEU A 67 -14.46 8.14 -11.89
CA LEU A 67 -13.41 7.45 -11.14
C LEU A 67 -12.09 8.22 -11.25
N THR A 68 -11.56 8.65 -10.12
CA THR A 68 -10.19 9.15 -10.00
C THR A 68 -9.24 7.99 -9.74
N THR A 69 -8.20 7.85 -10.56
CA THR A 69 -7.11 6.89 -10.33
C THR A 69 -5.80 7.64 -10.16
N VAL A 70 -5.12 7.42 -9.03
CA VAL A 70 -3.80 8.00 -8.74
C VAL A 70 -2.82 6.87 -8.47
N LEU A 71 -1.66 6.93 -9.11
CA LEU A 71 -0.53 6.05 -8.80
C LEU A 71 0.70 6.91 -8.52
N ILE A 72 1.26 6.72 -7.33
CA ILE A 72 2.50 7.34 -6.89
C ILE A 72 3.50 6.23 -6.60
N VAL A 73 4.68 6.31 -7.19
CA VAL A 73 5.85 5.51 -6.84
C VAL A 73 7.01 6.47 -6.62
N THR A 74 7.61 6.43 -5.44
CA THR A 74 8.77 7.26 -5.08
C THR A 74 9.83 6.41 -4.41
N ASP A 75 11.05 6.92 -4.34
CA ASP A 75 12.21 6.22 -3.80
C ASP A 75 12.39 4.81 -4.40
N PHE A 76 12.02 4.62 -5.66
CA PHE A 76 12.19 3.34 -6.34
C PHE A 76 13.68 2.98 -6.37
N ALA A 77 14.01 1.85 -5.77
CA ALA A 77 15.38 1.35 -5.62
C ALA A 77 15.58 -0.02 -6.27
N GLY A 78 14.81 -0.31 -7.32
CA GLY A 78 14.87 -1.56 -8.09
C GLY A 78 15.53 -1.41 -9.46
N ARG A 79 15.35 -2.41 -10.32
CA ARG A 79 15.77 -2.38 -11.73
C ARG A 79 14.57 -2.14 -12.64
N ALA A 80 14.80 -1.53 -13.81
CA ALA A 80 13.75 -1.33 -14.80
C ALA A 80 13.13 -2.65 -15.34
N THR A 81 13.79 -3.79 -15.09
CA THR A 81 13.33 -5.15 -15.43
C THR A 81 12.48 -5.80 -14.35
N ASP A 82 12.25 -5.11 -13.22
CA ASP A 82 11.48 -5.67 -12.11
C ASP A 82 10.05 -5.97 -12.54
N THR A 83 9.50 -7.05 -12.00
CA THR A 83 8.21 -7.60 -12.44
C THR A 83 7.07 -7.25 -11.48
N SER A 84 7.23 -6.16 -10.72
CA SER A 84 6.21 -5.64 -9.79
C SER A 84 5.14 -4.84 -10.53
N TYR A 85 3.86 -5.07 -10.23
CA TYR A 85 2.74 -4.37 -10.87
C TYR A 85 1.43 -4.44 -10.08
N PHE A 86 0.52 -3.52 -10.40
CA PHE A 86 -0.92 -3.69 -10.15
C PHE A 86 -1.64 -4.06 -11.44
N ASP A 87 -2.51 -5.05 -11.38
CA ASP A 87 -3.55 -5.29 -12.37
C ASP A 87 -4.90 -4.92 -11.79
N ILE A 88 -5.69 -4.19 -12.57
CA ILE A 88 -7.05 -3.80 -12.21
C ILE A 88 -8.02 -4.50 -13.16
N PHE A 89 -9.00 -5.20 -12.60
CA PHE A 89 -9.99 -5.97 -13.35
C PHE A 89 -11.40 -5.45 -13.09
N ASN A 90 -12.28 -5.62 -14.09
CA ASN A 90 -13.72 -5.41 -13.93
C ASN A 90 -14.47 -6.65 -13.41
N PHE A 91 -15.80 -6.56 -13.35
CA PHE A 91 -16.68 -7.64 -12.86
C PHE A 91 -16.68 -8.92 -13.70
N ASN A 92 -16.17 -8.88 -14.95
CA ASN A 92 -16.04 -10.07 -15.81
C ASN A 92 -14.62 -10.66 -15.78
N ASP A 93 -13.79 -10.25 -14.80
CA ASP A 93 -12.37 -10.58 -14.75
C ASP A 93 -11.59 -10.14 -15.99
N SER A 94 -12.09 -9.15 -16.72
CA SER A 94 -11.37 -8.54 -17.84
C SER A 94 -10.39 -7.51 -17.28
N LEU A 95 -9.12 -7.61 -17.71
CA LEU A 95 -8.07 -6.66 -17.35
C LEU A 95 -8.41 -5.29 -17.94
N LEU A 96 -8.59 -4.29 -17.07
CA LEU A 96 -8.80 -2.90 -17.45
C LEU A 96 -7.47 -2.20 -17.71
N THR A 97 -6.52 -2.37 -16.78
CA THR A 97 -5.20 -1.75 -16.90
C THR A 97 -4.17 -2.49 -16.04
N ARG A 98 -2.91 -2.40 -16.46
CA ARG A 98 -1.73 -2.82 -15.71
C ARG A 98 -0.85 -1.60 -15.45
N TYR A 99 -0.49 -1.39 -14.19
CA TYR A 99 0.52 -0.42 -13.80
C TYR A 99 1.80 -1.12 -13.36
N GLY A 100 2.84 -1.05 -14.19
CA GLY A 100 4.17 -1.56 -13.83
C GLY A 100 4.88 -0.63 -12.84
N LEU A 101 5.56 -1.20 -11.85
CA LEU A 101 6.30 -0.48 -10.81
C LEU A 101 7.81 -0.62 -11.05
N ASN A 102 8.31 0.03 -12.10
CA ASN A 102 9.69 -0.12 -12.58
C ASN A 102 10.51 1.18 -12.57
N SER A 103 9.94 2.25 -12.04
CA SER A 103 10.54 3.58 -11.91
C SER A 103 9.75 4.44 -10.93
N ASN A 104 10.23 5.66 -10.66
CA ASN A 104 9.41 6.66 -9.97
C ASN A 104 8.27 7.11 -10.91
N ILE A 105 7.04 7.07 -10.40
CA ILE A 105 5.82 7.32 -11.17
C ILE A 105 4.99 8.37 -10.43
N ASN A 106 4.43 9.31 -11.17
CA ASN A 106 3.37 10.19 -10.71
C ASN A 106 2.32 10.25 -11.82
N ILE A 107 1.25 9.46 -11.67
CA ILE A 107 0.12 9.46 -12.61
C ILE A 107 -1.10 10.02 -11.88
N ALA A 108 -1.75 10.98 -12.53
CA ALA A 108 -3.05 11.54 -12.17
C ALA A 108 -3.95 11.60 -13.43
N PRO A 109 -5.26 11.78 -13.26
CA PRO A 109 -6.33 10.79 -13.43
C PRO A 109 -6.61 10.32 -14.87
N VAL A 110 -7.31 9.18 -14.99
CA VAL A 110 -8.11 8.82 -16.17
C VAL A 110 -9.57 9.11 -15.84
N GLU A 111 -10.20 10.04 -16.58
CA GLU A 111 -11.61 10.41 -16.38
C GLU A 111 -12.51 9.69 -17.40
N ASN A 112 -13.73 9.33 -16.96
CA ASN A 112 -14.81 8.68 -17.71
C ASN A 112 -14.60 7.19 -18.05
N LEU A 113 -14.98 6.32 -17.12
CA LEU A 113 -15.09 4.88 -17.37
C LEU A 113 -16.54 4.51 -17.71
N GLU A 114 -16.74 3.79 -18.82
CA GLU A 114 -18.01 3.13 -19.09
C GLU A 114 -18.38 2.16 -17.94
N THR A 115 -19.66 1.82 -17.77
CA THR A 115 -20.12 0.93 -16.69
C THR A 115 -19.46 -0.46 -16.70
N LYS A 116 -19.01 -0.94 -17.86
CA LYS A 116 -18.23 -2.18 -17.97
C LYS A 116 -16.75 -2.03 -17.59
N ALA A 117 -16.28 -0.80 -17.42
CA ALA A 117 -14.92 -0.47 -17.02
C ALA A 117 -14.80 -0.14 -15.52
N ILE A 118 -15.83 -0.41 -14.71
CA ILE A 118 -15.76 -0.22 -13.25
C ILE A 118 -14.81 -1.26 -12.63
N PRO A 119 -13.77 -0.84 -11.90
CA PRO A 119 -12.90 -1.74 -11.15
C PRO A 119 -13.66 -2.55 -10.10
N LYS A 120 -13.38 -3.84 -10.02
CA LYS A 120 -13.93 -4.76 -9.01
C LYS A 120 -12.88 -5.60 -8.31
N LYS A 121 -11.69 -5.74 -8.90
CA LYS A 121 -10.62 -6.54 -8.33
C LYS A 121 -9.26 -5.94 -8.67
N ILE A 122 -8.35 -6.00 -7.72
CA ILE A 122 -6.95 -5.65 -7.90
C ILE A 122 -6.11 -6.88 -7.62
N PHE A 123 -5.14 -7.14 -8.48
CA PHE A 123 -4.04 -8.06 -8.20
C PHE A 123 -2.76 -7.25 -8.06
N PHE A 124 -2.08 -7.40 -6.95
CA PHE A 124 -0.79 -6.78 -6.69
C PHE A 124 0.29 -7.85 -6.67
N LYS A 125 1.30 -7.68 -7.51
CA LYS A 125 2.52 -8.47 -7.47
C LYS A 125 3.69 -7.55 -7.12
N ALA A 126 4.44 -7.94 -6.11
CA ALA A 126 5.75 -7.40 -5.82
C ALA A 126 6.80 -8.50 -5.98
N ASP A 127 7.93 -8.15 -6.57
CA ASP A 127 9.08 -9.02 -6.77
C ASP A 127 10.34 -8.20 -6.46
N ASP A 128 10.89 -8.40 -5.26
CA ASP A 128 12.04 -7.66 -4.70
C ASP A 128 11.87 -6.14 -4.73
N PHE A 129 10.62 -5.66 -4.54
CA PHE A 129 10.29 -4.25 -4.66
C PHE A 129 10.83 -3.45 -3.46
N SER A 130 11.47 -2.32 -3.76
CA SER A 130 11.95 -1.35 -2.78
C SER A 130 11.56 0.06 -3.18
N GLY A 131 10.95 0.79 -2.24
CA GLY A 131 10.44 2.14 -2.45
C GLY A 131 9.10 2.37 -1.76
N PHE A 132 8.47 3.50 -2.04
CA PHE A 132 7.10 3.80 -1.65
C PHE A 132 6.18 3.64 -2.84
N VAL A 133 5.01 3.03 -2.61
CA VAL A 133 3.95 2.96 -3.61
C VAL A 133 2.59 3.27 -2.99
N GLN A 134 1.79 4.06 -3.70
CA GLN A 134 0.40 4.31 -3.38
C GLN A 134 -0.47 4.23 -4.62
N LEU A 135 -1.53 3.43 -4.55
CA LEU A 135 -2.60 3.37 -5.53
C LEU A 135 -3.89 3.86 -4.87
N VAL A 136 -4.55 4.85 -5.46
CA VAL A 136 -5.86 5.34 -5.04
C VAL A 136 -6.83 5.16 -6.20
N LEU A 137 -7.97 4.54 -5.92
CA LEU A 137 -9.16 4.56 -6.75
C LEU A 137 -10.27 5.21 -5.93
N ALA A 138 -10.78 6.36 -6.35
CA ALA A 138 -11.82 7.08 -5.63
C ALA A 138 -12.94 7.48 -6.58
N ILE A 139 -14.18 7.28 -6.16
CA ILE A 139 -15.34 7.82 -6.84
C ILE A 139 -15.41 9.31 -6.48
N GLY A 140 -15.43 10.15 -7.50
CA GLY A 140 -15.62 11.60 -7.38
C GLY A 140 -17.08 11.98 -7.59
N ASP A 141 -17.46 13.12 -7.03
CA ASP A 141 -18.76 13.77 -7.26
C ASP A 141 -18.93 14.29 -8.70
#